data_AF-A0A9D6LFF7-F1
#
_entry.id   AF-A0A9D6LFF7-F1
#
_cell.length_a   1.000
_cell.length_b   1.000
_cell.length_c   1.000
_cell.angle_alpha   90.00
_cell.angle_beta   90.00
_cell.angle_gamma   90.00
#
_symmetry.space_group_name_H-M   'P 1'
#
loop_
_entity.id
_entity.type
_entity.pdbx_description
1 polymer ?
#
loop_
_entity_poly.entity_id
_entity_poly.type
_entity_poly.pdbx_seq_one_letter_code
_entity_poly.pdbx_strand_id
1 'polypeptide(L)'
;MILFVLRRIATSIPTLLALMTLTFFVMKIVPGGPFDQEKALPAEIKANLDAKYHFDEPVWKQYTRYLGDLARGDFGPSYRYMGGRTVNDIIAEALPVSAELGAAAILVAIVLGVPIGVLSAHRRNSWFDFTAMFWAMAGMSLPNFLVASIFVMIFSVRLGWLPPALWEDWRSAVLPVMTLAVRPLALIARLTRASVIETLTTDYVRTAEAKGLDTSTVLFKHALKNALVPVVTLTGPLVAAVITGSFVVEFFFAIPGLGKHFVSAVTDRDYPLIMGVTVVYGVIVVACNLAVDLAYAWIDPRMRVE
;
A
#
# COMPACT_ATOMS: atom_id res chain seq x y z
N MET A 1 13.83 7.08 22.95
CA MET A 1 12.53 6.60 22.45
C MET A 1 11.55 7.74 22.25
N ILE A 2 11.11 8.45 23.29
CA ILE A 2 10.17 9.58 23.14
C ILE A 2 10.75 10.70 22.24
N LEU A 3 12.00 11.11 22.46
CA LEU A 3 12.65 12.14 21.63
C LEU A 3 12.78 11.71 20.15
N PHE A 4 13.00 10.42 19.89
CA PHE A 4 13.07 9.85 18.55
C PHE A 4 11.70 9.90 17.85
N VAL A 5 10.64 9.48 18.55
CA VAL A 5 9.25 9.58 18.08
C VAL A 5 8.89 11.03 17.79
N LEU A 6 9.18 11.95 18.71
CA LEU A 6 8.89 13.37 18.53
C LEU A 6 9.63 13.96 17.34
N ARG A 7 10.91 13.62 17.14
CA ARG A 7 11.69 14.07 15.99
C ARG A 7 11.11 13.55 14.68
N ARG A 8 10.71 12.27 14.62
CA ARG A 8 10.08 11.66 13.43
C ARG A 8 8.71 12.27 13.12
N ILE A 9 7.88 12.53 14.13
CA ILE A 9 6.61 13.26 13.96
C ILE A 9 6.88 14.67 13.46
N ALA A 10 7.83 15.38 14.07
CA ALA A 10 8.21 16.73 13.67
C ALA A 10 8.73 16.78 12.22
N THR A 11 9.47 15.78 11.75
CA THR A 11 9.90 15.69 10.34
C THR A 11 8.77 15.31 9.39
N SER A 12 7.71 14.65 9.88
CA SER A 12 6.57 14.24 9.06
C SER A 12 5.60 15.38 8.77
N ILE A 13 5.48 16.36 9.69
CA ILE A 13 4.65 17.56 9.50
C ILE A 13 5.02 18.32 8.23
N PRO A 14 6.28 18.74 7.99
CA PRO A 14 6.64 19.44 6.76
C PRO A 14 6.46 18.56 5.52
N THR A 15 6.64 17.25 5.62
CA THR A 15 6.39 16.32 4.50
C THR A 15 4.91 16.30 4.11
N LEU A 16 4.00 16.17 5.09
CA LEU A 16 2.56 16.18 4.86
C LEU A 16 2.10 17.54 4.37
N LEU A 17 2.63 18.63 4.94
CA LEU A 17 2.31 19.98 4.49
C LEU A 17 2.78 20.21 3.05
N ALA A 18 3.99 19.77 2.69
CA ALA A 18 4.48 19.82 1.31
C ALA A 18 3.59 19.02 0.36
N LEU A 19 3.16 17.82 0.77
CA LEU A 19 2.23 16.98 0.00
C LEU A 19 0.88 17.69 -0.18
N MET A 20 0.25 18.19 0.90
CA MET A 20 -1.00 18.96 0.85
C MET A 20 -0.90 20.18 -0.07
N THR A 21 0.20 20.94 0.07
CA THR A 21 0.49 22.13 -0.75
C THR A 21 0.58 21.75 -2.23
N LEU A 22 1.40 20.75 -2.53
CA LEU A 22 1.65 20.31 -3.90
C LEU A 22 0.37 19.80 -4.54
N THR A 23 -0.38 18.93 -3.85
CA THR A 23 -1.64 18.40 -4.37
C THR A 23 -2.63 19.53 -4.65
N PHE A 24 -2.79 20.50 -3.73
CA PHE A 24 -3.67 21.65 -3.94
C PHE A 24 -3.31 22.44 -5.21
N PHE A 25 -2.05 22.81 -5.38
CA PHE A 25 -1.62 23.59 -6.55
C PHE A 25 -1.67 22.79 -7.85
N VAL A 26 -1.35 21.50 -7.81
CA VAL A 26 -1.53 20.61 -8.98
C VAL A 26 -2.98 20.62 -9.42
N MET A 27 -3.94 20.46 -8.50
CA MET A 27 -5.37 20.50 -8.83
C MET A 27 -5.83 21.86 -9.39
N LYS A 28 -5.13 22.96 -9.08
CA LYS A 28 -5.41 24.28 -9.64
C LYS A 28 -4.82 24.50 -11.04
N ILE A 29 -3.74 23.81 -11.37
CA ILE A 29 -3.04 23.94 -12.66
C ILE A 29 -3.63 22.98 -13.70
N VAL A 30 -4.17 21.84 -13.26
CA VAL A 30 -4.79 20.86 -14.17
C VAL A 30 -5.93 21.53 -14.96
N PRO A 31 -5.90 21.45 -16.30
CA PRO A 31 -6.89 22.12 -17.14
C PRO A 31 -8.28 21.48 -16.98
N GLY A 32 -9.29 22.34 -16.81
CA GLY A 32 -10.68 21.98 -16.57
C GLY A 32 -11.07 22.07 -15.09
N GLY A 33 -12.31 22.41 -14.80
CA GLY A 33 -12.89 22.44 -13.45
C GLY A 33 -13.83 21.27 -13.17
N PRO A 34 -14.18 21.03 -11.90
CA PRO A 34 -15.15 20.01 -11.49
C PRO A 34 -16.55 20.20 -12.09
N PHE A 35 -16.86 21.43 -12.54
CA PHE A 35 -18.14 21.79 -13.16
C PHE A 35 -18.05 22.05 -14.66
N ASP A 36 -16.88 21.88 -15.28
CA ASP A 36 -16.72 22.02 -16.72
C ASP A 36 -17.08 20.69 -17.40
N GLN A 37 -18.37 20.54 -17.71
CA GLN A 37 -18.94 19.39 -18.41
C GLN A 37 -18.98 19.60 -19.94
N GLU A 38 -19.14 18.52 -20.70
CA GLU A 38 -19.32 18.58 -22.18
C GLU A 38 -20.50 19.47 -22.59
N LYS A 39 -21.54 19.57 -21.74
CA LYS A 39 -22.61 20.54 -21.89
C LYS A 39 -22.39 21.69 -20.92
N ALA A 40 -22.18 22.89 -21.47
CA ALA A 40 -22.01 24.09 -20.67
C ALA A 40 -23.22 24.32 -19.75
N LEU A 41 -22.94 24.48 -18.46
CA LEU A 41 -23.96 24.88 -17.49
C LEU A 41 -24.43 26.31 -17.80
N PRO A 42 -25.71 26.64 -17.59
CA PRO A 42 -26.18 28.02 -17.60
C PRO A 42 -25.32 28.89 -16.67
N ALA A 43 -25.00 30.11 -17.10
CA ALA A 43 -24.07 31.00 -16.39
C ALA A 43 -24.51 31.25 -14.93
N GLU A 44 -25.81 31.34 -14.68
CA GLU A 44 -26.38 31.50 -13.32
C GLU A 44 -26.11 30.29 -12.42
N ILE A 45 -26.22 29.07 -12.95
CA ILE A 45 -25.95 27.84 -12.19
C ILE A 45 -24.45 27.75 -11.89
N LYS A 46 -23.59 28.09 -12.86
CA LYS A 46 -22.14 28.10 -12.65
C LYS A 46 -21.73 29.13 -11.58
N ALA A 47 -22.25 30.35 -11.64
CA ALA A 47 -21.97 31.38 -10.63
C ALA A 47 -22.41 30.97 -9.22
N ASN A 48 -23.59 30.35 -9.09
CA ASN A 48 -24.08 29.84 -7.81
C ASN A 48 -23.21 28.70 -7.26
N LEU A 49 -22.71 27.81 -8.13
CA LEU A 49 -21.78 26.75 -7.74
C LEU A 49 -20.42 27.31 -7.33
N ASP A 50 -19.88 28.27 -8.09
CA ASP A 50 -18.60 28.89 -7.80
C ASP A 50 -18.65 29.63 -6.45
N ALA A 51 -19.73 30.35 -6.16
CA ALA A 51 -19.93 30.99 -4.85
C ALA A 51 -20.14 29.99 -3.71
N LYS A 52 -20.90 28.90 -3.96
CA LYS A 52 -21.15 27.85 -2.95
C LYS A 52 -19.88 27.10 -2.55
N TYR A 53 -18.99 26.83 -3.51
CA TYR A 53 -17.74 26.10 -3.31
C TYR A 53 -16.52 27.02 -3.22
N HIS A 54 -16.74 28.33 -3.16
CA HIS A 54 -15.72 29.36 -2.98
C HIS A 54 -14.63 29.39 -4.05
N PHE A 55 -14.99 29.01 -5.28
CA PHE A 55 -14.10 29.10 -6.42
C PHE A 55 -13.87 30.55 -6.90
N ASP A 56 -14.73 31.48 -6.47
CA ASP A 56 -14.66 32.92 -6.71
C ASP A 56 -13.61 33.63 -5.84
N GLU A 57 -13.14 33.01 -4.76
CA GLU A 57 -12.16 33.61 -3.86
C GLU A 57 -10.73 33.61 -4.43
N PRO A 58 -9.86 34.55 -4.04
CA PRO A 58 -8.43 34.47 -4.35
C PRO A 58 -7.81 33.15 -3.90
N VAL A 59 -6.91 32.59 -4.71
CA VAL A 59 -6.29 31.26 -4.49
C VAL A 59 -5.69 31.09 -3.09
N TRP A 60 -5.08 32.15 -2.54
CA TRP A 60 -4.50 32.11 -1.20
C TRP A 60 -5.56 31.90 -0.10
N LYS A 61 -6.78 32.45 -0.25
CA LYS A 61 -7.89 32.21 0.69
C LYS A 61 -8.42 30.79 0.59
N GLN A 62 -8.53 30.29 -0.64
CA GLN A 62 -8.93 28.90 -0.88
C GLN A 62 -7.93 27.93 -0.23
N TYR A 63 -6.63 28.24 -0.33
CA TYR A 63 -5.57 27.44 0.29
C TYR A 63 -5.60 27.49 1.82
N THR A 64 -5.72 28.68 2.42
CA THR A 64 -5.78 28.79 3.89
C THR A 64 -7.04 28.17 4.47
N ARG A 65 -8.18 28.24 3.76
CA ARG A 65 -9.41 27.52 4.13
C ARG A 65 -9.20 26.01 4.09
N TYR A 66 -8.68 25.49 2.96
CA TYR A 66 -8.35 24.07 2.82
C TYR A 66 -7.46 23.55 3.96
N LEU A 67 -6.38 24.27 4.30
CA LEU A 67 -5.53 23.90 5.44
C LEU A 67 -6.27 23.97 6.78
N GLY A 68 -7.10 25.00 6.98
CA GLY A 68 -7.88 25.18 8.20
C GLY A 68 -8.92 24.08 8.42
N ASP A 69 -9.58 23.65 7.35
CA ASP A 69 -10.57 22.58 7.36
C ASP A 69 -9.89 21.23 7.60
N LEU A 70 -8.79 20.95 6.90
CA LEU A 70 -7.97 19.75 7.14
C LEU A 70 -7.44 19.67 8.58
N ALA A 71 -7.02 20.79 9.16
CA ALA A 71 -6.55 20.83 10.55
C ALA A 71 -7.66 20.46 11.57
N ARG A 72 -8.93 20.60 11.19
CA ARG A 72 -10.11 20.16 11.96
C ARG A 72 -10.57 18.76 11.60
N GLY A 73 -9.91 18.11 10.63
CA GLY A 73 -10.31 16.81 10.09
C GLY A 73 -11.47 16.87 9.12
N ASP A 74 -11.79 18.04 8.55
CA ASP A 74 -12.82 18.20 7.54
C ASP A 74 -12.19 18.19 6.14
N PHE A 75 -12.53 17.17 5.34
CA PHE A 75 -12.05 17.03 3.96
C PHE A 75 -13.00 17.68 2.94
N GLY A 76 -14.09 18.27 3.41
CA GLY A 76 -15.08 18.94 2.60
C GLY A 76 -16.07 18.00 1.89
N PRO A 77 -17.02 18.57 1.15
CA PRO A 77 -17.98 17.81 0.37
C PRO A 77 -17.34 17.25 -0.91
N SER A 78 -17.82 16.10 -1.38
CA SER A 78 -17.58 15.72 -2.78
C SER A 78 -18.34 16.65 -3.72
N TYR A 79 -17.74 16.99 -4.85
CA TYR A 79 -18.39 17.80 -5.89
C TYR A 79 -19.22 16.95 -6.87
N ARG A 80 -19.01 15.63 -6.90
CA ARG A 80 -19.66 14.73 -7.85
C ARG A 80 -20.83 13.95 -7.24
N TYR A 81 -20.73 13.55 -5.98
CA TYR A 81 -21.80 12.80 -5.30
C TYR A 81 -22.97 13.74 -4.95
N MET A 82 -24.06 13.64 -5.72
CA MET A 82 -25.28 14.40 -5.48
C MET A 82 -25.89 13.99 -4.12
N GLY A 83 -26.23 14.96 -3.27
CA GLY A 83 -26.84 14.71 -1.95
C GLY A 83 -26.00 15.12 -0.74
N GLY A 84 -24.82 15.70 -0.93
CA GLY A 84 -24.03 16.26 0.18
C GLY A 84 -23.14 15.24 0.91
N ARG A 85 -22.85 14.10 0.29
CA ARG A 85 -21.90 13.12 0.84
C ARG A 85 -20.53 13.76 1.01
N THR A 86 -19.96 13.62 2.20
CA THR A 86 -18.65 14.21 2.51
C THR A 86 -17.53 13.28 2.09
N VAL A 87 -16.35 13.85 1.85
CA VAL A 87 -15.13 13.07 1.59
C VAL A 87 -14.80 12.20 2.81
N ASN A 88 -15.08 12.68 4.03
CA ASN A 88 -14.97 11.92 5.27
C ASN A 88 -15.78 10.62 5.25
N ASP A 89 -17.04 10.66 4.81
CA ASP A 89 -17.91 9.48 4.75
C ASP A 89 -17.34 8.43 3.79
N ILE A 90 -16.90 8.88 2.61
CA ILE A 90 -16.30 8.01 1.60
C ILE A 90 -15.03 7.34 2.16
N ILE A 91 -14.18 8.12 2.83
CA ILE A 91 -12.95 7.61 3.42
C ILE A 91 -13.26 6.61 4.54
N ALA A 92 -14.21 6.92 5.43
CA ALA A 92 -14.56 6.07 6.57
C ALA A 92 -15.11 4.70 6.13
N GLU A 93 -15.87 4.65 5.04
CA GLU A 93 -16.39 3.40 4.48
C GLU A 93 -15.32 2.60 3.70
N ALA A 94 -14.48 3.30 2.93
CA ALA A 94 -13.56 2.66 1.99
C ALA A 94 -12.21 2.27 2.62
N LEU A 95 -11.74 3.01 3.63
CA LEU A 95 -10.44 2.78 4.28
C LEU A 95 -10.33 1.39 4.92
N PRO A 96 -11.33 0.90 5.68
CA PRO A 96 -11.27 -0.45 6.27
C PRO A 96 -11.12 -1.55 5.22
N VAL A 97 -11.81 -1.41 4.07
CA VAL A 97 -11.75 -2.38 2.97
C VAL A 97 -10.35 -2.42 2.36
N SER A 98 -9.76 -1.27 2.07
CA SER A 98 -8.37 -1.18 1.57
C SER A 98 -7.37 -1.74 2.58
N ALA A 99 -7.57 -1.46 3.88
CA ALA A 99 -6.72 -1.96 4.94
C ALA A 99 -6.81 -3.50 5.08
N GLU A 100 -8.01 -4.07 4.99
CA GLU A 100 -8.23 -5.52 5.02
C GLU A 100 -7.56 -6.22 3.83
N LEU A 101 -7.77 -5.71 2.61
CA LEU A 101 -7.13 -6.21 1.40
C LEU A 101 -5.60 -6.17 1.52
N GLY A 102 -5.05 -5.03 1.95
CA GLY A 102 -3.61 -4.85 2.10
C GLY A 102 -3.01 -5.76 3.18
N ALA A 103 -3.67 -5.87 4.33
CA ALA A 103 -3.23 -6.75 5.43
C ALA A 103 -3.26 -8.22 5.00
N ALA A 104 -4.33 -8.68 4.34
CA ALA A 104 -4.43 -10.03 3.83
C ALA A 104 -3.35 -10.34 2.79
N ALA A 105 -3.06 -9.40 1.87
CA ALA A 105 -2.02 -9.57 0.86
C ALA A 105 -0.62 -9.68 1.48
N ILE A 106 -0.31 -8.85 2.49
CA ILE A 106 0.96 -8.94 3.23
C ILE A 106 1.05 -10.26 4.00
N LEU A 107 -0.03 -10.68 4.66
CA LEU A 107 -0.05 -11.94 5.40
C LEU A 107 0.26 -13.11 4.47
N VAL A 108 -0.40 -13.19 3.32
CA VAL A 108 -0.12 -14.20 2.28
C VAL A 108 1.33 -14.11 1.82
N ALA A 109 1.84 -12.90 1.57
CA ALA A 109 3.21 -12.69 1.13
C ALA A 109 4.26 -13.17 2.13
N ILE A 110 4.03 -12.99 3.43
CA ILE A 110 4.92 -13.49 4.49
C ILE A 110 4.78 -15.00 4.66
N VAL A 111 3.54 -15.49 4.80
CA VAL A 111 3.23 -16.90 5.06
C VAL A 111 3.71 -17.81 3.94
N LEU A 112 3.69 -17.35 2.69
CA LEU A 112 4.20 -18.13 1.55
C LEU A 112 5.65 -17.75 1.20
N GLY A 113 5.98 -16.46 1.21
CA GLY A 113 7.29 -15.97 0.80
C GLY A 113 8.43 -16.48 1.70
N VAL A 114 8.25 -16.43 3.02
CA VAL A 114 9.29 -16.89 3.95
C VAL A 114 9.58 -18.38 3.78
N PRO A 115 8.59 -19.31 3.83
CA PRO A 115 8.86 -20.72 3.60
C PRO A 115 9.46 -21.03 2.23
N ILE A 116 8.99 -20.39 1.16
CA ILE A 116 9.56 -20.56 -0.18
C ILE A 116 11.03 -20.14 -0.18
N GLY A 117 11.37 -19.01 0.42
CA GLY A 117 12.74 -18.52 0.52
C GLY A 117 13.64 -19.44 1.35
N VAL A 118 13.16 -19.91 2.51
CA VAL A 118 13.86 -20.85 3.38
C VAL A 118 14.13 -22.18 2.67
N LEU A 119 13.10 -22.76 2.03
CA LEU A 119 13.22 -24.03 1.33
C LEU A 119 14.13 -23.93 0.10
N SER A 120 14.06 -22.81 -0.63
CA SER A 120 14.95 -22.52 -1.77
C SER A 120 16.40 -22.37 -1.34
N ALA A 121 16.66 -21.74 -0.19
CA ALA A 121 18.01 -21.62 0.37
C ALA A 121 18.57 -22.95 0.85
N HIS A 122 17.74 -23.74 1.54
CA HIS A 122 18.13 -25.05 2.04
C HIS A 122 18.46 -26.01 0.89
N ARG A 123 17.68 -25.98 -0.20
CA ARG A 123 17.91 -26.75 -1.43
C ARG A 123 18.53 -25.89 -2.53
N ARG A 124 19.52 -25.06 -2.20
CA ARG A 124 20.19 -24.17 -3.16
C ARG A 124 20.69 -24.94 -4.39
N ASN A 125 20.56 -24.36 -5.57
CA ASN A 125 20.90 -24.96 -6.87
C ASN A 125 20.10 -26.23 -7.23
N SER A 126 18.99 -26.50 -6.53
CA SER A 126 18.05 -27.55 -6.94
C SER A 126 17.04 -27.03 -7.97
N TRP A 127 16.30 -27.94 -8.57
CA TRP A 127 15.20 -27.59 -9.48
C TRP A 127 14.09 -26.80 -8.77
N PHE A 128 13.84 -27.07 -7.48
CA PHE A 128 12.89 -26.29 -6.69
C PHE A 128 13.35 -24.84 -6.52
N ASP A 129 14.63 -24.65 -6.18
CA ASP A 129 15.22 -23.32 -6.05
C ASP A 129 15.13 -22.54 -7.37
N PHE A 130 15.53 -23.17 -8.49
CA PHE A 130 15.48 -22.55 -9.81
C PHE A 130 14.06 -22.15 -10.21
N THR A 131 13.07 -23.05 -10.05
CA THR A 131 11.67 -22.79 -10.42
C THR A 131 11.03 -21.75 -9.51
N ALA A 132 11.25 -21.80 -8.20
CA ALA A 132 10.75 -20.82 -7.25
C ALA A 132 11.31 -19.42 -7.54
N MET A 133 12.62 -19.30 -7.79
CA MET A 133 13.24 -18.02 -8.10
C MET A 133 12.85 -17.49 -9.48
N PHE A 134 12.66 -18.37 -10.47
CA PHE A 134 12.13 -17.98 -11.78
C PHE A 134 10.73 -17.34 -11.64
N TRP A 135 9.80 -18.01 -10.95
CA TRP A 135 8.45 -17.48 -10.75
C TRP A 135 8.42 -16.23 -9.88
N ALA A 136 9.29 -16.13 -8.86
CA ALA A 136 9.43 -14.90 -8.08
C ALA A 136 9.89 -13.72 -8.97
N MET A 137 10.91 -13.92 -9.82
CA MET A 137 11.40 -12.88 -10.73
C MET A 137 10.35 -12.49 -11.78
N ALA A 138 9.67 -13.48 -12.36
CA ALA A 138 8.56 -13.23 -13.27
C ALA A 138 7.46 -12.41 -12.57
N GLY A 139 7.01 -12.83 -11.40
CA GLY A 139 5.97 -12.15 -10.62
C GLY A 139 6.32 -10.71 -10.23
N MET A 140 7.59 -10.40 -9.96
CA MET A 140 8.05 -9.03 -9.70
C MET A 140 8.03 -8.13 -10.94
N SER A 141 8.14 -8.72 -12.13
CA SER A 141 8.26 -7.99 -13.39
C SER A 141 6.91 -7.75 -14.06
N LEU A 142 5.88 -8.50 -13.67
CA LEU A 142 4.53 -8.36 -14.21
C LEU A 142 3.78 -7.21 -13.52
N PRO A 143 3.11 -6.33 -14.28
CA PRO A 143 2.17 -5.36 -13.71
C PRO A 143 0.99 -6.06 -13.02
N ASN A 144 0.46 -5.44 -11.94
CA ASN A 144 -0.65 -6.01 -11.17
C ASN A 144 -1.91 -6.30 -12.02
N PHE A 145 -2.26 -5.44 -12.98
CA PHE A 145 -3.42 -5.67 -13.85
C PHE A 145 -3.25 -6.90 -14.76
N LEU A 146 -2.01 -7.22 -15.15
CA LEU A 146 -1.72 -8.38 -15.98
C LEU A 146 -1.84 -9.66 -15.15
N VAL A 147 -1.29 -9.64 -13.93
CA VAL A 147 -1.46 -10.73 -12.96
C VAL A 147 -2.95 -10.97 -12.67
N ALA A 148 -3.71 -9.89 -12.42
CA ALA A 148 -5.16 -9.94 -12.22
C ALA A 148 -5.88 -10.61 -13.40
N SER A 149 -5.56 -10.17 -14.62
CA SER A 149 -6.15 -10.71 -15.86
C SER A 149 -5.87 -12.20 -16.03
N ILE A 150 -4.64 -12.65 -15.75
CA ILE A 150 -4.27 -14.07 -15.81
C ILE A 150 -5.04 -14.88 -14.76
N PHE A 151 -5.12 -14.38 -13.52
CA PHE A 151 -5.83 -15.04 -12.43
C PHE A 151 -7.33 -15.16 -12.72
N VAL A 152 -7.97 -14.10 -13.18
CA VAL A 152 -9.38 -14.13 -13.59
C VAL A 152 -9.61 -15.11 -14.75
N MET A 153 -8.75 -15.08 -15.77
CA MET A 153 -8.87 -15.98 -16.92
C MET A 153 -8.79 -17.46 -16.51
N ILE A 154 -7.88 -17.80 -15.59
CA ILE A 154 -7.68 -19.18 -15.16
C ILE A 154 -8.76 -19.60 -14.16
N PHE A 155 -8.89 -18.88 -13.04
CA PHE A 155 -9.68 -19.32 -11.89
C PHE A 155 -11.16 -18.95 -11.99
N SER A 156 -11.51 -17.88 -12.68
CA SER A 156 -12.91 -17.47 -12.86
C SER A 156 -13.48 -17.98 -14.18
N VAL A 157 -12.78 -17.76 -15.30
CA VAL A 157 -13.34 -18.05 -16.63
C VAL A 157 -13.18 -19.53 -17.00
N ARG A 158 -11.97 -20.09 -16.92
CA ARG A 158 -11.75 -21.49 -17.33
C ARG A 158 -12.22 -22.49 -16.29
N LEU A 159 -11.89 -22.25 -15.02
CA LEU A 159 -12.17 -23.19 -13.94
C LEU A 159 -13.53 -22.96 -13.24
N GLY A 160 -14.05 -21.72 -13.25
CA GLY A 160 -15.29 -21.37 -12.57
C GLY A 160 -15.24 -21.49 -11.04
N TRP A 161 -14.04 -21.46 -10.45
CA TRP A 161 -13.85 -21.69 -9.01
C TRP A 161 -14.10 -20.44 -8.16
N LEU A 162 -13.69 -19.29 -8.66
CA LEU A 162 -13.67 -18.03 -7.91
C LEU A 162 -14.36 -16.92 -8.71
N PRO A 163 -15.15 -16.04 -8.05
CA PRO A 163 -15.77 -14.91 -8.73
C PRO A 163 -14.70 -13.91 -9.21
N PRO A 164 -14.92 -13.22 -10.34
CA PRO A 164 -13.90 -12.40 -10.99
C PRO A 164 -13.75 -11.00 -10.41
N ALA A 165 -14.68 -10.53 -9.58
CA ALA A 165 -14.76 -9.17 -9.06
C ALA A 165 -15.67 -9.09 -7.81
N LEU A 166 -15.87 -7.87 -7.31
CA LEU A 166 -16.65 -7.49 -6.12
C LEU A 166 -15.95 -7.83 -4.80
N TRP A 167 -16.62 -7.49 -3.69
CA TRP A 167 -16.13 -7.66 -2.32
C TRP A 167 -17.30 -8.06 -1.40
N GLU A 168 -17.93 -9.18 -1.72
CA GLU A 168 -19.15 -9.65 -1.03
C GLU A 168 -18.87 -10.84 -0.11
N ASP A 169 -17.97 -11.73 -0.51
CA ASP A 169 -17.62 -12.94 0.23
C ASP A 169 -16.11 -13.22 0.21
N TRP A 170 -15.67 -14.16 1.06
CA TRP A 170 -14.27 -14.55 1.14
C TRP A 170 -13.72 -15.09 -0.19
N ARG A 171 -14.57 -15.62 -1.08
CA ARG A 171 -14.16 -16.15 -2.39
C ARG A 171 -13.78 -15.01 -3.34
N SER A 172 -14.56 -13.91 -3.33
CA SER A 172 -14.26 -12.68 -4.08
C SER A 172 -13.00 -11.98 -3.61
N ALA A 173 -12.59 -12.17 -2.35
CA ALA A 173 -11.33 -11.65 -1.83
C ALA A 173 -10.09 -12.41 -2.31
N VAL A 174 -10.20 -13.70 -2.71
CA VAL A 174 -9.02 -14.54 -3.02
C VAL A 174 -8.21 -13.97 -4.18
N LEU A 175 -8.83 -13.68 -5.32
CA LEU A 175 -8.09 -13.21 -6.50
C LEU A 175 -7.41 -11.85 -6.27
N PRO A 176 -8.10 -10.82 -5.74
CA PRO A 176 -7.48 -9.55 -5.40
C PRO A 176 -6.30 -9.68 -4.42
N VAL A 177 -6.49 -10.46 -3.34
CA VAL A 177 -5.46 -10.67 -2.32
C VAL A 177 -4.25 -11.34 -2.94
N MET A 178 -4.45 -12.40 -3.73
CA MET A 178 -3.35 -13.10 -4.40
C MET A 178 -2.65 -12.20 -5.41
N THR A 179 -3.38 -11.43 -6.22
CA THR A 179 -2.82 -10.47 -7.18
C THR A 179 -1.94 -9.45 -6.47
N LEU A 180 -2.43 -8.85 -5.39
CA LEU A 180 -1.70 -7.85 -4.62
C LEU A 180 -0.51 -8.46 -3.87
N ALA A 181 -0.60 -9.72 -3.46
CA ALA A 181 0.45 -10.45 -2.75
C ALA A 181 1.63 -10.89 -3.64
N VAL A 182 1.47 -11.05 -4.96
CA VAL A 182 2.50 -11.62 -5.85
C VAL A 182 3.85 -10.91 -5.71
N ARG A 183 3.86 -9.57 -5.83
CA ARG A 183 5.08 -8.77 -5.77
C ARG A 183 5.77 -8.81 -4.39
N PRO A 184 5.08 -8.51 -3.27
CA PRO A 184 5.71 -8.61 -1.95
C PRO A 184 6.14 -10.04 -1.61
N LEU A 185 5.36 -11.06 -1.99
CA LEU A 185 5.72 -12.48 -1.79
C LEU A 185 7.06 -12.79 -2.46
N ALA A 186 7.20 -12.39 -3.71
CA ALA A 186 8.39 -12.65 -4.50
C ALA A 186 9.63 -11.92 -3.95
N LEU A 187 9.47 -10.68 -3.46
CA LEU A 187 10.53 -9.95 -2.77
C LEU A 187 10.93 -10.62 -1.46
N ILE A 188 9.96 -11.01 -0.63
CA ILE A 188 10.18 -11.68 0.65
C ILE A 188 10.88 -13.02 0.43
N ALA A 189 10.43 -13.84 -0.52
CA ALA A 189 11.05 -15.12 -0.85
C ALA A 189 12.50 -14.95 -1.28
N ARG A 190 12.79 -14.02 -2.18
CA ARG A 190 14.16 -13.76 -2.66
C ARG A 190 15.08 -13.29 -1.55
N LEU A 191 14.62 -12.33 -0.76
CA LEU A 191 15.39 -11.76 0.33
C LEU A 191 15.65 -12.79 1.43
N THR A 192 14.60 -13.52 1.84
CA THR A 192 14.73 -14.61 2.81
C THR A 192 15.74 -15.65 2.32
N ARG A 193 15.66 -16.04 1.04
CA ARG A 193 16.63 -16.97 0.45
C ARG A 193 18.06 -16.46 0.56
N ALA A 194 18.30 -15.20 0.15
CA ALA A 194 19.62 -14.60 0.19
C ALA A 194 20.18 -14.55 1.63
N SER A 195 19.38 -14.05 2.57
CA SER A 195 19.77 -13.93 3.98
C SER A 195 19.99 -15.29 4.65
N VAL A 196 19.20 -16.32 4.32
CA VAL A 196 19.42 -17.67 4.85
C VAL A 196 20.72 -18.26 4.31
N ILE A 197 21.02 -18.11 3.01
CA ILE A 197 22.27 -18.62 2.43
C ILE A 197 23.48 -17.97 3.11
N GLU A 198 23.46 -16.65 3.28
CA GLU A 198 24.52 -15.92 3.98
C GLU A 198 24.66 -16.41 5.43
N THR A 199 23.54 -16.53 6.14
CA THR A 199 23.53 -16.95 7.54
C THR A 199 24.06 -18.37 7.73
N LEU A 200 23.77 -19.29 6.82
CA LEU A 200 24.29 -20.67 6.88
C LEU A 200 25.82 -20.74 6.77
N THR A 201 26.49 -19.69 6.28
CA THR A 201 27.96 -19.67 6.18
C THR A 201 28.67 -19.17 7.44
N THR A 202 27.93 -18.75 8.47
CA THR A 202 28.46 -18.16 9.70
C THR A 202 28.99 -19.20 10.70
N ASP A 203 29.97 -18.81 11.53
CA ASP A 203 30.68 -19.74 12.43
C ASP A 203 29.79 -20.35 13.53
N TYR A 204 28.80 -19.61 14.02
CA TYR A 204 27.87 -20.15 15.03
C TYR A 204 26.95 -21.23 14.45
N VAL A 205 26.61 -21.13 13.15
CA VAL A 205 25.85 -22.18 12.44
C VAL A 205 26.72 -23.41 12.22
N ARG A 206 27.96 -23.23 11.78
CA ARG A 206 28.93 -24.34 11.64
C ARG A 206 29.19 -25.06 12.96
N THR A 207 29.25 -24.31 14.06
CA THR A 207 29.39 -24.87 15.41
C THR A 207 28.15 -25.69 15.81
N ALA A 208 26.96 -25.25 15.40
CA ALA A 208 25.71 -25.99 15.63
C ALA A 208 25.68 -27.30 14.83
N GLU A 209 26.14 -27.29 13.58
CA GLU A 209 26.30 -28.49 12.75
C GLU A 209 27.35 -29.45 13.31
N ALA A 210 28.50 -28.94 13.76
CA ALA A 210 29.56 -29.74 14.36
C ALA A 210 29.14 -30.43 15.67
N LYS A 211 28.13 -29.89 16.36
CA LYS A 211 27.49 -30.52 17.54
C LYS A 211 26.50 -31.63 17.19
N GLY A 212 26.30 -31.94 15.91
CA GLY A 212 25.43 -33.01 15.43
C GLY A 212 23.94 -32.67 15.45
N LEU A 213 23.57 -31.39 15.48
CA LEU A 213 22.17 -30.97 15.38
C LEU A 213 21.61 -31.30 14.00
N ASP A 214 20.34 -31.73 13.97
CA ASP A 214 19.66 -32.00 12.71
C ASP A 214 19.48 -30.73 11.87
N THR A 215 19.39 -30.90 10.55
CA THR A 215 19.33 -29.80 9.59
C THR A 215 18.13 -28.88 9.79
N SER A 216 17.01 -29.40 10.31
CA SER A 216 15.82 -28.58 10.58
C SER A 216 16.04 -27.69 11.81
N THR A 217 16.65 -28.22 12.87
CA THR A 217 17.03 -27.43 14.05
C THR A 217 18.05 -26.36 13.69
N VAL A 218 19.06 -26.68 12.88
CA VAL A 218 20.03 -25.68 12.40
C VAL A 218 19.32 -24.59 11.59
N LEU A 219 18.45 -24.97 10.67
CA LEU A 219 17.75 -24.02 9.79
C LEU A 219 16.77 -23.12 10.55
N PHE A 220 15.80 -23.69 11.27
CA PHE A 220 14.71 -22.92 11.89
C PHE A 220 15.11 -22.24 13.20
N LYS A 221 16.02 -22.83 13.98
CA LYS A 221 16.38 -22.31 15.32
C LYS A 221 17.65 -21.46 15.31
N HIS A 222 18.60 -21.72 14.41
CA HIS A 222 19.90 -21.05 14.40
C HIS A 222 20.05 -20.09 13.22
N ALA A 223 19.70 -20.50 12.01
CA ALA A 223 19.84 -19.63 10.84
C ALA A 223 18.67 -18.65 10.65
N LEU A 224 17.42 -19.13 10.73
CA LEU A 224 16.24 -18.35 10.33
C LEU A 224 16.05 -17.08 11.17
N LYS A 225 16.27 -17.16 12.49
CA LYS A 225 16.07 -16.02 13.39
C LYS A 225 16.92 -14.80 13.00
N ASN A 226 18.16 -15.03 12.58
CA ASN A 226 19.07 -13.96 12.16
C ASN A 226 18.86 -13.59 10.69
N ALA A 227 18.51 -14.56 9.84
CA ALA A 227 18.19 -14.34 8.44
C ALA A 227 16.90 -13.51 8.21
N LEU A 228 15.98 -13.47 9.18
CA LEU A 228 14.74 -12.70 9.07
C LEU A 228 14.89 -11.22 9.44
N VAL A 229 16.02 -10.80 10.03
CA VAL A 229 16.21 -9.38 10.38
C VAL A 229 16.03 -8.48 9.15
N PRO A 230 16.71 -8.72 8.01
CA PRO A 230 16.50 -7.92 6.78
C PRO A 230 15.08 -8.03 6.21
N VAL A 231 14.42 -9.17 6.40
CA VAL A 231 13.05 -9.41 5.90
C VAL A 231 12.06 -8.54 6.66
N VAL A 232 12.14 -8.53 7.98
CA VAL A 232 11.41 -7.55 8.81
C VAL A 232 11.85 -6.13 8.43
N THR A 233 13.12 -5.96 8.02
CA THR A 233 13.64 -4.67 7.56
C THR A 233 12.89 -4.05 6.37
N LEU A 234 12.52 -4.89 5.43
CA LEU A 234 11.91 -4.45 4.18
C LEU A 234 10.40 -4.66 4.14
N THR A 235 9.86 -5.50 5.03
CA THR A 235 8.40 -5.71 5.15
C THR A 235 7.68 -4.42 5.52
N GLY A 236 8.31 -3.58 6.35
CA GLY A 236 7.75 -2.32 6.78
C GLY A 236 7.33 -1.36 5.66
N PRO A 237 8.28 -0.89 4.82
CA PRO A 237 7.96 -0.07 3.66
C PRO A 237 7.06 -0.79 2.65
N LEU A 238 7.16 -2.12 2.53
CA LEU A 238 6.28 -2.90 1.67
C LEU A 238 4.82 -2.86 2.15
N VAL A 239 4.56 -2.95 3.44
CA VAL A 239 3.21 -2.80 4.02
C VAL A 239 2.62 -1.44 3.64
N ALA A 240 3.38 -0.35 3.84
CA ALA A 240 2.96 0.99 3.46
C ALA A 240 2.62 1.09 1.96
N ALA A 241 3.48 0.51 1.12
CA ALA A 241 3.31 0.50 -0.32
C ALA A 241 2.14 -0.36 -0.79
N VAL A 242 1.82 -1.46 -0.10
CA VAL A 242 0.69 -2.34 -0.44
C VAL A 242 -0.64 -1.70 -0.05
N ILE A 243 -0.73 -1.11 1.14
CA ILE A 243 -1.93 -0.41 1.62
C ILE A 243 -2.23 0.81 0.73
N THR A 244 -1.19 1.50 0.25
CA THR A 244 -1.33 2.68 -0.61
C THR A 244 -1.35 2.34 -2.11
N GLY A 245 -0.87 1.17 -2.53
CA GLY A 245 -0.65 0.79 -3.94
C GLY A 245 -1.74 -0.11 -4.52
N SER A 246 -2.82 -0.33 -3.77
CA SER A 246 -3.93 -1.21 -4.16
C SER A 246 -4.82 -0.63 -5.26
N PHE A 247 -4.62 0.61 -5.73
CA PHE A 247 -5.57 1.32 -6.61
C PHE A 247 -5.93 0.51 -7.85
N VAL A 248 -4.92 -0.05 -8.50
CA VAL A 248 -5.11 -0.84 -9.73
C VAL A 248 -5.89 -2.11 -9.44
N VAL A 249 -5.60 -2.78 -8.31
CA VAL A 249 -6.27 -4.02 -7.90
C VAL A 249 -7.71 -3.73 -7.50
N GLU A 250 -7.95 -2.73 -6.66
CA GLU A 250 -9.28 -2.35 -6.21
C GLU A 250 -10.17 -1.88 -7.37
N PHE A 251 -9.62 -1.08 -8.28
CA PHE A 251 -10.35 -0.64 -9.46
C PHE A 251 -10.67 -1.81 -10.39
N PHE A 252 -9.68 -2.68 -10.68
CA PHE A 252 -9.86 -3.82 -11.58
C PHE A 252 -10.90 -4.83 -11.07
N PHE A 253 -10.84 -5.17 -9.79
CA PHE A 253 -11.77 -6.10 -9.15
C PHE A 253 -13.05 -5.41 -8.63
N ALA A 254 -13.25 -4.12 -8.91
CA ALA A 254 -14.39 -3.31 -8.48
C ALA A 254 -14.63 -3.25 -6.95
N ILE A 255 -13.58 -3.45 -6.15
CA ILE A 255 -13.59 -3.44 -4.68
C ILE A 255 -13.93 -2.04 -4.18
N PRO A 256 -14.84 -1.87 -3.20
CA PRO A 256 -15.24 -0.57 -2.66
C PRO A 256 -14.18 0.02 -1.70
N GLY A 257 -12.90 0.02 -2.12
CA GLY A 257 -11.79 0.61 -1.38
C GLY A 257 -11.43 2.02 -1.83
N LEU A 258 -10.52 2.66 -1.09
CA LEU A 258 -10.08 4.04 -1.33
C LEU A 258 -9.45 4.22 -2.70
N GLY A 259 -8.78 3.21 -3.22
CA GLY A 259 -8.11 3.20 -4.51
C GLY A 259 -9.08 3.30 -5.66
N LYS A 260 -10.21 2.57 -5.58
CA LYS A 260 -11.30 2.71 -6.56
C LYS A 260 -11.87 4.13 -6.53
N HIS A 261 -12.16 4.67 -5.34
CA HIS A 261 -12.66 6.03 -5.19
C HIS A 261 -11.68 7.09 -5.71
N PHE A 262 -10.38 6.90 -5.49
CA PHE A 262 -9.35 7.78 -6.02
C PHE A 262 -9.33 7.79 -7.56
N VAL A 263 -9.32 6.62 -8.20
CA VAL A 263 -9.33 6.52 -9.67
C VAL A 263 -10.60 7.14 -10.25
N SER A 264 -11.76 6.83 -9.67
CA SER A 264 -13.03 7.45 -10.09
C SER A 264 -13.02 8.97 -9.90
N ALA A 265 -12.50 9.48 -8.77
CA ALA A 265 -12.41 10.92 -8.51
C ALA A 265 -11.55 11.64 -9.55
N VAL A 266 -10.45 11.02 -10.00
CA VAL A 266 -9.60 11.57 -11.08
C VAL A 266 -10.38 11.64 -12.40
N THR A 267 -11.12 10.59 -12.75
CA THR A 267 -11.96 10.56 -13.96
C THR A 267 -13.10 11.60 -13.89
N ASP A 268 -13.75 11.71 -12.74
CA ASP A 268 -14.87 12.61 -12.49
C ASP A 268 -14.47 14.06 -12.13
N ARG A 269 -13.16 14.33 -12.03
CA ARG A 269 -12.61 15.62 -11.58
C ARG A 269 -13.13 16.07 -10.21
N ASP A 270 -13.30 15.14 -9.28
CA ASP A 270 -13.74 15.43 -7.91
C ASP A 270 -12.55 15.85 -7.03
N TYR A 271 -12.26 17.16 -7.03
CA TYR A 271 -11.02 17.69 -6.46
C TYR A 271 -10.88 17.47 -4.94
N PRO A 272 -11.91 17.71 -4.11
CA PRO A 272 -11.84 17.44 -2.67
C PRO A 272 -11.56 15.99 -2.37
N LEU A 273 -12.16 15.05 -3.14
CA LEU A 273 -11.94 13.63 -2.93
C LEU A 273 -10.51 13.23 -3.30
N ILE A 274 -9.96 13.73 -4.42
CA ILE A 274 -8.56 13.51 -4.80
C ILE A 274 -7.63 14.04 -3.70
N MET A 275 -7.82 15.29 -3.25
CA MET A 275 -6.99 15.92 -2.23
C MET A 275 -7.08 15.17 -0.90
N GLY A 276 -8.29 14.84 -0.43
CA GLY A 276 -8.50 14.17 0.85
C GLY A 276 -7.94 12.76 0.88
N VAL A 277 -8.18 11.96 -0.16
CA VAL A 277 -7.61 10.61 -0.25
C VAL A 277 -6.08 10.65 -0.33
N THR A 278 -5.51 11.63 -1.04
CA THR A 278 -4.05 11.83 -1.11
C THR A 278 -3.45 12.14 0.26
N VAL A 279 -4.10 13.00 1.04
CA VAL A 279 -3.69 13.31 2.42
C VAL A 279 -3.76 12.08 3.30
N VAL A 280 -4.86 11.31 3.24
CA VAL A 280 -5.01 10.07 4.02
C VAL A 280 -3.91 9.07 3.68
N TYR A 281 -3.58 8.88 2.40
CA TYR A 281 -2.46 8.03 2.03
C TYR A 281 -1.12 8.55 2.54
N GLY A 282 -0.88 9.86 2.45
CA GLY A 282 0.31 10.47 3.04
C GLY A 282 0.43 10.17 4.54
N VAL A 283 -0.66 10.32 5.28
CA VAL A 283 -0.72 10.01 6.72
C VAL A 283 -0.47 8.52 6.98
N ILE A 284 -1.08 7.62 6.21
CA ILE A 284 -0.87 6.17 6.34
C ILE A 284 0.59 5.80 6.09
N VAL A 285 1.20 6.32 5.03
CA VAL A 285 2.61 6.06 4.70
C VAL A 285 3.52 6.54 5.82
N VAL A 286 3.29 7.76 6.33
CA VAL A 286 4.03 8.29 7.48
C VAL A 286 3.85 7.41 8.72
N ALA A 287 2.62 7.02 9.03
CA ALA A 287 2.30 6.19 10.19
C ALA A 287 2.96 4.79 10.09
N CYS A 288 2.90 4.16 8.92
CA CYS A 288 3.57 2.88 8.67
C CYS A 288 5.09 3.03 8.77
N ASN A 289 5.69 4.06 8.17
CA ASN A 289 7.13 4.30 8.28
C ASN A 289 7.56 4.54 9.74
N LEU A 290 6.77 5.29 10.51
CA LEU A 290 7.03 5.48 11.94
C LEU A 290 6.94 4.17 12.72
N ALA A 291 5.93 3.33 12.46
CA ALA A 291 5.79 2.03 13.10
C ALA A 291 7.01 1.12 12.82
N VAL A 292 7.54 1.21 11.61
CA VAL A 292 8.70 0.47 11.13
C VAL A 292 9.99 0.97 11.77
N ASP A 293 10.18 2.29 11.82
CA ASP A 293 11.30 2.92 12.54
C ASP A 293 11.33 2.51 14.02
N LEU A 294 10.14 2.41 14.65
CA LEU A 294 10.02 1.95 16.04
C LEU A 294 10.34 0.46 16.19
N ALA A 295 9.90 -0.37 15.24
CA ALA A 295 10.27 -1.78 15.20
C ALA A 295 11.79 -1.94 15.06
N TYR A 296 12.46 -1.15 14.21
CA TYR A 296 13.94 -1.15 14.14
C TYR A 296 14.58 -0.74 15.43
N ALA A 297 14.14 0.37 16.04
CA ALA A 297 14.75 0.86 17.27
C ALA A 297 14.60 -0.12 18.45
N TRP A 298 13.65 -1.04 18.35
CA TRP A 298 13.47 -2.15 19.29
C TRP A 298 14.35 -3.36 18.95
N ILE A 299 14.45 -3.74 17.68
CA ILE A 299 15.25 -4.89 17.20
C ILE A 299 16.76 -4.59 17.26
N ASP A 300 17.19 -3.40 16.85
CA ASP A 300 18.58 -2.95 16.90
C ASP A 300 18.72 -1.63 17.70
N PRO A 301 19.15 -1.69 18.97
CA PRO A 301 19.32 -0.53 19.84
C PRO A 301 20.38 0.48 19.37
N ARG A 302 21.23 0.13 18.39
CA ARG A 302 22.35 0.99 17.93
C ARG A 302 21.87 2.20 17.13
N MET A 303 20.69 2.10 16.50
CA MET A 303 20.08 3.18 15.71
C MET A 303 19.42 4.29 16.55
N ARG A 304 19.48 4.22 17.89
CA ARG A 304 18.82 5.19 18.79
C ARG A 304 19.49 6.57 18.84
N VAL A 305 20.66 6.73 18.22
CA VAL A 305 21.59 7.87 18.40
C VAL A 305 21.65 8.79 17.17
N GLU A 306 21.06 8.41 16.04
CA GLU A 306 20.91 9.26 14.84
C GLU A 306 19.58 10.02 14.81
#